data_AF-A0A6N8QJJ5-F1
#
_entry.id   AF-A0A6N8QJJ5-F1
#
_cell.length_a   1.000
_cell.length_b   1.000
_cell.length_c   1.000
_cell.angle_alpha   90.00
_cell.angle_beta   90.00
_cell.angle_gamma   90.00
#
_symmetry.space_group_name_H-M   'P 1'
#
loop_
_entity.id
_entity.type
_entity.pdbx_description
1 polymer ?
#
loop_
_entity_poly.entity_id
_entity_poly.type
_entity_poly.pdbx_seq_one_letter_code
_entity_poly.pdbx_strand_id
1 'polypeptide(L)'
;MSEPLIVGIRHHSPACARLVKSLIESQRPRYVLIEGPADFNDRVDELFLAHQLPVAIYSYCQYQDGAAPGRGAWTPFAEFSPEWQALQAA
;
A
#
# COMPACT_ATOMS: atom_id res chain seq x y z
N MET A 1 -0.39 1.00 -26.60
CA MET A 1 -0.15 0.73 -25.16
C MET A 1 -1.46 0.25 -24.58
N SER A 2 -1.49 -0.87 -23.87
CA SER A 2 -2.67 -1.32 -23.14
C SER A 2 -2.93 -0.41 -21.94
N GLU A 3 -4.17 -0.05 -21.69
CA GLU A 3 -4.55 0.72 -20.50
C GLU A 3 -4.35 -0.11 -19.22
N PRO A 4 -3.99 0.52 -18.08
CA PRO A 4 -3.88 -0.19 -16.81
C PRO A 4 -5.25 -0.68 -16.34
N LEU A 5 -5.30 -1.89 -15.78
CA LEU A 5 -6.48 -2.37 -15.08
C LEU A 5 -6.61 -1.65 -13.74
N ILE A 6 -7.66 -0.85 -13.58
CA ILE A 6 -7.93 -0.12 -12.33
C ILE A 6 -8.91 -0.93 -11.47
N VAL A 7 -8.52 -1.18 -10.22
CA VAL A 7 -9.32 -1.93 -9.25
C VAL A 7 -9.70 -1.00 -8.11
N GLY A 8 -10.98 -0.63 -8.03
CA GLY A 8 -11.49 0.17 -6.91
C GLY A 8 -11.55 -0.68 -5.63
N ILE A 9 -11.02 -0.15 -4.52
CA ILE A 9 -10.97 -0.85 -3.24
C ILE A 9 -11.44 0.02 -2.07
N ARG A 10 -11.63 -0.62 -0.93
CA ARG A 10 -11.73 0.03 0.38
C ARG A 10 -10.58 -0.48 1.24
N HIS A 11 -9.70 0.41 1.72
CA HIS A 11 -8.42 0.10 2.40
C HIS A 11 -8.51 -0.91 3.55
N HIS A 12 -9.67 -1.04 4.19
CA HIS A 12 -9.90 -1.99 5.28
C HIS A 12 -11.13 -2.85 4.98
N SER A 13 -11.04 -3.63 3.91
CA SER A 13 -12.11 -4.50 3.44
C SER A 13 -11.58 -5.91 3.19
N PRO A 14 -11.93 -6.89 4.05
CA PRO A 14 -11.61 -8.29 3.83
C PRO A 14 -12.13 -8.83 2.50
N ALA A 15 -13.24 -8.28 1.99
CA ALA A 15 -13.78 -8.64 0.68
C ALA A 15 -12.87 -8.14 -0.45
N CYS A 16 -12.48 -6.87 -0.44
CA CYS A 16 -11.54 -6.31 -1.42
C CYS A 16 -10.19 -7.02 -1.35
N ALA A 17 -9.71 -7.34 -0.16
CA ALA A 17 -8.42 -8.01 0.04
C ALA A 17 -8.38 -9.39 -0.64
N ARG A 18 -9.44 -10.19 -0.48
CA ARG A 18 -9.57 -11.48 -1.19
C ARG A 18 -9.69 -11.31 -2.71
N LEU A 19 -10.46 -10.31 -3.17
CA LEU A 19 -10.68 -10.05 -4.60
C LEU A 19 -9.40 -9.59 -5.30
N VAL A 20 -8.65 -8.65 -4.72
CA VAL A 20 -7.40 -8.13 -5.28
C VAL A 20 -6.36 -9.23 -5.37
N LYS A 21 -6.18 -10.02 -4.30
CA LYS A 21 -5.27 -11.17 -4.31
C LYS A 21 -5.61 -12.15 -5.44
N SER A 22 -6.87 -12.57 -5.52
CA SER A 22 -7.32 -13.52 -6.55
C SER A 22 -7.15 -12.97 -7.97
N LEU A 23 -7.34 -11.67 -8.15
CA LEU A 23 -7.16 -11.00 -9.44
C LEU A 23 -5.68 -10.97 -9.85
N ILE A 24 -4.78 -10.60 -8.95
CA ILE A 24 -3.33 -10.58 -9.23
C ILE A 24 -2.82 -11.99 -9.53
N GLU A 25 -3.18 -12.98 -8.71
CA GLU A 25 -2.78 -14.38 -8.90
C GLU A 25 -3.28 -14.97 -10.23
N SER A 26 -4.48 -14.57 -10.69
CA SER A 26 -5.05 -15.05 -11.96
C SER A 26 -4.51 -14.33 -13.19
N GLN A 27 -4.35 -13.00 -13.13
CA GLN A 27 -3.89 -12.20 -14.26
C GLN A 27 -2.38 -12.24 -14.44
N ARG A 28 -1.63 -12.48 -13.35
CA ARG A 28 -0.15 -12.48 -13.31
C ARG A 28 0.46 -11.28 -14.05
N PRO A 29 0.08 -10.04 -13.69
CA PRO A 29 0.60 -8.86 -14.34
C PRO A 29 2.11 -8.75 -14.12
N ARG A 30 2.82 -8.09 -15.05
CA ARG A 30 4.25 -7.82 -14.89
C ARG A 30 4.54 -6.84 -13.75
N TYR A 31 3.59 -5.95 -13.46
CA TYR A 31 3.71 -4.92 -12.44
C TYR A 31 2.36 -4.74 -11.73
N VAL A 32 2.40 -4.59 -10.41
CA VAL A 32 1.26 -4.18 -9.58
C VAL A 32 1.61 -2.83 -8.97
N LEU A 33 0.76 -1.82 -9.21
CA LEU A 33 0.91 -0.50 -8.61
C LEU A 33 -0.01 -0.42 -7.39
N ILE A 34 0.58 -0.13 -6.23
CA ILE A 34 -0.12 -0.11 -4.94
C ILE A 34 -0.02 1.31 -4.38
N GLU A 35 -1.14 1.86 -3.93
CA GLU A 35 -1.16 3.18 -3.30
C GLU A 35 -0.38 3.17 -1.99
N GLY A 36 0.50 4.16 -1.80
CA GLY A 36 1.33 4.27 -0.61
C GLY A 36 2.21 5.53 -0.64
N PRO A 37 2.95 5.78 0.45
CA PRO A 37 3.87 6.90 0.54
C PRO A 37 5.02 6.75 -0.47
N ALA A 38 5.11 7.68 -1.42
CA ALA A 38 6.03 7.57 -2.56
C ALA A 38 7.51 7.57 -2.16
N ASP A 39 7.84 8.23 -1.06
CA ASP A 39 9.18 8.26 -0.45
C ASP A 39 9.59 6.92 0.19
N PHE A 40 8.64 5.98 0.33
CA PHE A 40 8.91 4.63 0.82
C PHE A 40 9.23 3.62 -0.29
N ASN A 41 9.08 3.97 -1.58
CA ASN A 41 9.24 3.02 -2.69
C ASN A 41 10.58 2.27 -2.67
N ASP A 42 11.69 2.96 -2.43
CA ASP A 42 13.03 2.35 -2.38
C ASP A 42 13.23 1.41 -1.17
N ARG A 43 12.29 1.41 -0.22
CA ARG A 43 12.29 0.58 0.98
C ARG A 43 11.11 -0.38 1.05
N VAL A 44 10.36 -0.57 -0.05
CA VAL A 44 9.20 -1.47 -0.09
C VAL A 44 9.53 -2.88 0.39
N ASP A 45 10.77 -3.34 0.14
CA ASP A 45 11.29 -4.63 0.59
C ASP A 45 11.22 -4.82 2.12
N GLU A 46 11.26 -3.73 2.90
CA GLU A 46 11.11 -3.78 4.36
C GLU A 46 9.73 -4.29 4.79
N LEU A 47 8.69 -4.16 3.96
CA LEU A 47 7.36 -4.69 4.26
C LEU A 47 7.29 -6.22 4.16
N PHE A 48 8.26 -6.87 3.51
CA PHE A 48 8.34 -8.34 3.41
C PHE A 48 9.10 -9.00 4.57
N LEU A 49 9.60 -8.21 5.53
CA LEU A 49 10.16 -8.75 6.77
C LEU A 49 9.06 -9.43 7.61
N ALA A 50 9.48 -10.26 8.58
CA ALA A 50 8.58 -11.02 9.45
C ALA A 50 7.90 -10.12 10.50
N HIS A 51 6.99 -9.25 10.04
CA HIS A 51 6.21 -8.35 10.88
C HIS A 51 5.03 -9.07 11.52
N GLN A 52 4.70 -8.68 12.76
CA GLN A 52 3.39 -8.97 13.34
C GLN A 52 2.43 -7.84 12.95
N LEU A 53 1.37 -8.18 12.22
CA LEU A 53 0.36 -7.20 11.80
C LEU A 53 -0.54 -6.78 12.99
N PRO A 54 -1.08 -5.54 12.98
CA PRO A 54 -0.93 -4.53 11.94
C PRO A 54 0.37 -3.73 12.05
N VAL A 55 0.91 -3.29 10.91
CA VAL A 55 2.03 -2.34 10.81
C VAL A 55 1.57 -1.07 10.09
N ALA A 56 2.28 0.03 10.28
CA ALA A 56 1.96 1.26 9.56
C ALA A 56 3.24 2.02 9.19
N ILE A 57 3.24 2.60 7.99
CA ILE A 57 4.25 3.58 7.60
C ILE A 57 3.79 4.94 8.10
N TYR A 58 4.67 5.66 8.81
CA TYR A 58 4.44 7.04 9.21
C TYR A 58 5.22 7.98 8.29
N SER A 59 4.49 8.84 7.57
CA SER A 59 5.08 9.91 6.77
C SER A 59 4.90 11.23 7.50
N TYR A 60 5.94 12.06 7.51
CA TYR A 60 5.91 13.36 8.16
C TYR A 60 6.64 14.41 7.33
N CYS A 61 6.05 15.60 7.21
CA CYS A 61 6.58 16.72 6.47
C CYS A 61 6.55 17.99 7.32
N GLN A 62 7.70 18.68 7.41
CA GLN A 62 7.81 20.01 8.03
C GLN A 62 7.87 21.09 6.97
N TYR A 63 7.16 22.19 7.21
CA TYR A 63 7.24 23.38 6.36
C TYR A 63 8.51 24.17 6.70
N GLN A 64 9.21 24.64 5.67
CA GLN A 64 10.51 25.31 5.81
C GLN A 64 10.43 26.67 6.53
N ASP A 65 9.28 27.34 6.46
CA ASP A 65 9.07 28.66 7.04
C ASP A 65 8.75 28.63 8.54
N GLY A 66 8.56 27.44 9.12
CA GLY A 66 8.22 27.24 10.54
C GLY A 66 6.90 27.86 10.98
N ALA A 67 6.12 28.43 10.05
CA ALA A 67 4.90 29.17 10.36
C ALA A 67 3.70 28.25 10.60
N ALA A 68 3.73 27.05 10.01
CA ALA A 68 2.71 26.02 10.18
C ALA A 68 3.28 24.77 10.86
N PRO A 69 2.50 24.09 11.71
CA PRO A 69 2.89 22.79 12.24
C PRO A 69 3.05 21.79 11.09
N GLY A 70 4.05 20.90 11.20
CA GLY A 70 4.25 19.83 10.25
C GLY A 70 3.03 18.90 10.15
N ARG A 71 2.89 18.23 9.01
CA ARG A 71 1.80 17.27 8.76
C ARG A 71 2.32 15.85 8.83
N GLY A 72 1.57 14.99 9.50
CA GLY A 72 1.81 13.55 9.53
C GLY A 72 0.66 12.78 8.88
N ALA A 73 0.97 11.62 8.31
CA ALA A 73 -0.01 10.66 7.81
C ALA A 73 0.43 9.24 8.18
N TRP A 74 -0.55 8.38 8.41
CA TRP A 74 -0.33 6.95 8.65
C TRP A 74 -0.88 6.16 7.48
N THR A 75 -0.09 5.25 6.94
CA THR A 75 -0.51 4.26 5.95
C THR A 75 -0.55 2.89 6.63
N PRO A 76 -1.71 2.46 7.16
CA PRO A 76 -1.84 1.22 7.91
C PRO A 76 -2.02 -0.01 7.02
N PHE A 77 -1.32 -1.09 7.38
CA PHE A 77 -1.43 -2.41 6.79
C PHE A 77 -1.89 -3.42 7.84
N ALA A 78 -3.00 -4.08 7.55
CA ALA A 78 -3.52 -5.21 8.32
C ALA A 78 -3.71 -6.41 7.39
N GLU A 79 -3.95 -7.59 7.96
CA GLU A 79 -4.19 -8.81 7.18
C GLU A 79 -5.35 -8.64 6.18
N PHE A 80 -6.36 -7.84 6.57
CA PHE A 80 -7.53 -7.52 5.75
C PHE A 80 -7.38 -6.26 4.87
N SER A 81 -6.18 -5.67 4.78
CA SER A 81 -5.91 -4.56 3.88
C SER A 81 -5.69 -5.06 2.44
N PRO A 82 -6.41 -4.53 1.43
CA PRO A 82 -6.18 -4.88 0.03
C PRO A 82 -4.75 -4.61 -0.44
N GLU A 83 -4.12 -3.56 0.06
CA GLU A 83 -2.75 -3.16 -0.27
C GLU A 83 -1.74 -4.19 0.25
N TRP A 84 -1.95 -4.69 1.47
CA TRP A 84 -1.12 -5.75 2.03
C TRP A 84 -1.24 -7.04 1.23
N GLN A 85 -2.47 -7.45 0.88
CA GLN A 85 -2.67 -8.64 0.06
C GLN A 85 -2.15 -8.46 -1.38
N ALA A 86 -2.17 -7.23 -1.91
CA ALA A 86 -1.57 -6.92 -3.20
C ALA A 86 -0.04 -7.05 -3.16
N LEU A 87 0.62 -6.53 -2.11
CA LEU A 87 2.07 -6.68 -1.91
C LEU A 87 2.49 -8.15 -1.87
N GLN A 88 1.73 -8.98 -1.15
CA GLN A 88 2.03 -10.40 -0.99
C GLN A 88 1.77 -11.25 -2.25
N ALA A 89 0.92 -10.78 -3.17
CA ALA A 89 0.53 -11.50 -4.38
C ALA A 89 1.25 -11.03 -5.65
N ALA A 90 1.90 -9.87 -5.59
CA ALA A 90 2.61 -9.24 -6.71
C ALA A 90 3.89 -9.97 -7.12
#